data_AF-A0A225WW60-F1
#
_entry.id   AF-A0A225WW60-F1
#
_cell.length_a   1.000
_cell.length_b   1.000
_cell.length_c   1.000
_cell.angle_alpha   90.00
_cell.angle_beta   90.00
_cell.angle_gamma   90.00
#
_symmetry.space_group_name_H-M   'P 1'
#
loop_
_entity.id
_entity.type
_entity.pdbx_description
1 polymer ?
#
loop_
_entity_poly.entity_id
_entity_poly.type
_entity_poly.pdbx_seq_one_letter_code
_entity_poly.pdbx_strand_id
1 'polypeptide(L)'
;MSSLQKYRSQTMKDYGLMIEYKHLRQHVPSGIYVLPSFDHSRVWYGAIFIHAGLYRNGIFKFTIFLPESYNGPGTYPRIVFNTNVFHPYVYEDSKELDLKPKFPEWDPELHYMVAVLTYLKGIFYMKDFPELGTIANSTALDMFRHDPENYVNKVEECVDESLTNVYNNEQGSTIRFTKHNPAHDNLRQELFAQLDAASVRLTA
;
A
#
# COMPACT_ATOMS: atom_id res chain seq x y z
N MET A 1 26.45 -17.87 -16.49
CA MET A 1 26.52 -17.77 -15.00
C MET A 1 26.30 -19.14 -14.40
N SER A 2 27.16 -19.57 -13.47
CA SER A 2 26.98 -20.84 -12.76
C SER A 2 25.78 -20.79 -11.79
N SER A 3 25.24 -21.94 -11.41
CA SER A 3 24.14 -22.05 -10.44
C SER A 3 24.47 -21.35 -9.11
N LEU A 4 25.71 -21.49 -8.63
CA LEU A 4 26.19 -20.85 -7.41
C LEU A 4 26.23 -19.31 -7.52
N GLN A 5 26.61 -18.77 -8.68
CA GLN A 5 26.61 -17.32 -8.90
C GLN A 5 25.19 -16.73 -8.87
N LYS A 6 24.24 -17.42 -9.53
CA LYS A 6 22.83 -17.02 -9.51
C LYS A 6 22.27 -17.03 -8.09
N TYR A 7 22.53 -18.11 -7.34
CA TYR A 7 22.11 -18.23 -5.94
C TYR A 7 22.64 -17.07 -5.08
N ARG A 8 23.96 -16.81 -5.13
CA ARG A 8 24.58 -15.71 -4.38
C ARG A 8 23.99 -14.34 -4.73
N SER A 9 23.77 -14.08 -6.03
CA SER A 9 23.15 -12.83 -6.48
C SER A 9 21.74 -12.68 -5.92
N GLN A 10 20.95 -13.75 -5.92
CA GLN A 10 19.59 -13.72 -5.39
C GLN A 10 19.57 -13.48 -3.88
N THR A 11 20.44 -14.17 -3.13
CA THR A 11 20.56 -13.99 -1.67
C THR A 11 20.88 -12.53 -1.30
N MET A 12 21.74 -11.86 -2.07
CA MET A 12 22.05 -10.45 -1.81
C MET A 12 20.83 -9.53 -2.04
N LYS A 13 20.02 -9.81 -3.07
CA LYS A 13 18.78 -9.07 -3.31
C LYS A 13 17.75 -9.30 -2.20
N ASP A 14 17.59 -10.55 -1.76
CA ASP A 14 16.70 -10.88 -0.65
C ASP A 14 17.13 -10.16 0.64
N TYR A 15 18.43 -10.06 0.90
CA TYR A 15 18.97 -9.31 2.04
C TYR A 15 18.69 -7.80 1.94
N GLY A 16 18.87 -7.21 0.76
CA GLY A 16 18.51 -5.81 0.50
C GLY A 16 17.03 -5.54 0.77
N LEU A 17 16.16 -6.44 0.31
CA LEU A 17 14.73 -6.35 0.56
C LEU A 17 14.37 -6.41 2.05
N MET A 18 15.04 -7.27 2.83
CA MET A 18 14.85 -7.32 4.28
C MET A 18 15.30 -6.03 4.98
N ILE A 19 16.38 -5.41 4.50
CA ILE A 19 16.82 -4.10 4.99
C ILE A 19 15.75 -3.04 4.73
N GLU A 20 15.22 -2.96 3.50
CA GLU A 20 14.12 -2.04 3.18
C GLU A 20 12.92 -2.25 4.10
N TYR A 21 12.50 -3.50 4.32
CA TYR A 21 11.40 -3.82 5.23
C TYR A 21 11.67 -3.35 6.66
N LYS A 22 12.89 -3.53 7.17
CA LYS A 22 13.27 -3.05 8.50
C LYS A 22 13.16 -1.52 8.60
N HIS A 23 13.54 -0.81 7.53
CA HIS A 23 13.44 0.65 7.46
C HIS A 23 12.00 1.16 7.33
N LEU A 24 11.08 0.38 6.74
CA LEU A 24 9.67 0.75 6.66
C LEU A 24 9.07 1.10 8.03
N ARG A 25 9.46 0.41 9.10
CA ARG A 25 8.92 0.68 10.46
C ARG A 25 9.09 2.13 10.90
N GLN A 26 10.12 2.83 10.42
CA GLN A 26 10.42 4.22 10.80
C GLN A 26 9.94 5.24 9.76
N HIS A 27 9.73 4.81 8.50
CA HIS A 27 9.51 5.71 7.38
C HIS A 27 8.20 5.48 6.62
N VAL A 28 7.43 4.45 6.98
CA VAL A 28 6.13 4.20 6.36
C VAL A 28 5.20 5.39 6.61
N PRO A 29 4.51 5.91 5.59
CA PRO A 29 3.56 6.99 5.79
C PRO A 29 2.45 6.57 6.76
N SER A 30 1.99 7.51 7.59
CA SER A 30 0.91 7.23 8.55
C SER A 30 -0.34 6.68 7.86
N GLY A 31 -1.03 5.76 8.54
CA GLY A 31 -2.22 5.09 8.00
C GLY A 31 -1.91 3.92 7.06
N ILE A 32 -0.65 3.67 6.70
CA ILE A 32 -0.26 2.46 5.94
C ILE A 32 0.36 1.43 6.89
N TYR A 33 -0.10 0.18 6.76
CA TYR A 33 0.45 -0.98 7.43
C TYR A 33 0.83 -2.02 6.38
N VAL A 34 2.03 -2.60 6.49
CA VAL A 34 2.53 -3.60 5.56
C VAL A 34 3.22 -4.72 6.34
N LEU A 35 2.91 -5.97 6.03
CA LEU A 35 3.55 -7.17 6.58
C LEU A 35 3.88 -8.16 5.44
N PRO A 36 5.07 -8.78 5.44
CA PRO A 36 5.40 -9.82 4.48
C PRO A 36 4.53 -11.06 4.71
N SER A 37 4.28 -11.82 3.65
CA SER A 37 3.73 -13.18 3.74
C SER A 37 4.67 -14.06 4.57
N PHE A 38 4.09 -14.99 5.33
CA PHE A 38 4.86 -16.01 6.04
C PHE A 38 5.52 -17.02 5.09
N ASP A 39 4.90 -17.29 3.95
CA ASP A 39 5.33 -18.34 3.02
C ASP A 39 6.19 -17.77 1.88
N HIS A 40 5.98 -16.51 1.51
CA HIS A 40 6.62 -15.89 0.34
C HIS A 40 7.18 -14.49 0.68
N SER A 41 8.48 -14.39 0.93
CA SER A 41 9.14 -13.12 1.30
C SER A 41 8.98 -11.97 0.29
N ARG A 42 8.63 -12.29 -0.96
CA ARG A 42 8.41 -11.36 -2.07
C ARG A 42 6.94 -10.99 -2.30
N VAL A 43 6.04 -11.44 -1.42
CA VAL A 43 4.62 -11.07 -1.40
C VAL A 43 4.33 -10.39 -0.08
N TRP A 44 3.96 -9.11 -0.11
CA TRP A 44 3.63 -8.36 1.11
C TRP A 44 2.17 -7.95 1.09
N TYR A 45 1.52 -8.05 2.24
CA TYR A 45 0.14 -7.62 2.42
C TYR A 45 0.12 -6.25 3.06
N GLY A 46 -0.77 -5.39 2.58
CA GLY A 46 -0.90 -4.03 3.05
C GLY A 46 -2.35 -3.62 3.28
N ALA A 47 -2.53 -2.65 4.18
CA ALA A 47 -3.78 -1.94 4.36
C ALA A 47 -3.48 -0.44 4.52
N ILE A 48 -4.28 0.40 3.88
CA ILE A 48 -4.24 1.86 4.00
C ILE A 48 -5.55 2.39 4.57
N PHE A 49 -5.44 3.19 5.62
CA PHE A 49 -6.53 3.90 6.29
C PHE A 49 -6.50 5.36 5.86
N ILE A 50 -7.57 5.81 5.20
CA ILE A 50 -7.67 7.18 4.69
C ILE A 50 -8.42 8.06 5.68
N HIS A 51 -7.78 9.14 6.14
CA HIS A 51 -8.34 10.00 7.18
C HIS A 51 -9.01 11.29 6.66
N ALA A 52 -8.81 11.66 5.40
CA ALA A 52 -9.34 12.90 4.82
C ALA A 52 -9.43 12.81 3.29
N GLY A 53 -10.09 13.78 2.66
CA GLY A 53 -10.31 13.82 1.21
C GLY A 53 -11.54 13.02 0.79
N LEU A 54 -11.66 12.77 -0.53
CA LEU A 54 -12.81 12.08 -1.12
C LEU A 54 -12.95 10.63 -0.62
N TYR A 55 -11.81 9.99 -0.35
CA TYR A 55 -11.74 8.59 0.10
C TYR A 55 -11.75 8.43 1.63
N ARG A 56 -12.12 9.48 2.38
CA ARG A 56 -12.10 9.48 3.85
C ARG A 56 -12.85 8.27 4.43
N ASN A 57 -12.36 7.75 5.54
CA ASN A 57 -12.84 6.54 6.22
C ASN A 57 -12.62 5.22 5.47
N GLY A 58 -12.21 5.25 4.20
CA GLY A 58 -11.90 4.04 3.45
C GLY A 58 -10.75 3.24 4.07
N ILE A 59 -10.89 1.91 4.06
CA ILE A 59 -9.88 0.95 4.51
C ILE A 59 -9.54 0.04 3.33
N PHE A 60 -8.57 0.45 2.52
CA PHE A 60 -8.23 -0.27 1.29
C PHE A 60 -7.11 -1.28 1.55
N LYS A 61 -7.36 -2.54 1.21
CA LYS A 61 -6.37 -3.63 1.32
C LYS A 61 -5.69 -3.82 -0.02
N PHE A 62 -4.40 -4.11 0.00
CA PHE A 62 -3.61 -4.33 -1.20
C PHE A 62 -2.53 -5.37 -0.97
N THR A 63 -2.05 -5.96 -2.07
CA THR A 63 -0.95 -6.92 -2.09
C THR A 63 0.18 -6.35 -2.95
N ILE A 64 1.40 -6.37 -2.41
CA ILE A 64 2.62 -5.99 -3.09
C ILE A 64 3.30 -7.26 -3.60
N PHE A 65 3.56 -7.31 -4.90
CA PHE A 65 4.35 -8.38 -5.53
C PHE A 65 5.70 -7.83 -5.96
N LEU A 66 6.77 -8.46 -5.48
CA LEU A 66 8.14 -8.05 -5.74
C LEU A 66 8.77 -9.05 -6.71
N PRO A 67 9.11 -8.66 -7.94
CA PRO A 67 9.75 -9.58 -8.88
C PRO A 67 11.11 -10.03 -8.35
N GLU A 68 11.62 -11.20 -8.75
CA GLU A 68 12.96 -11.68 -8.36
C GLU A 68 14.07 -10.69 -8.75
N SER A 69 13.82 -9.90 -9.80
CA SER A 69 14.72 -8.89 -10.30
C SER A 69 14.75 -7.61 -9.45
N TYR A 70 13.81 -7.42 -8.51
CA TYR A 70 13.79 -6.26 -7.60
C TYR A 70 15.04 -6.21 -6.69
N ASN A 71 15.67 -5.05 -6.44
CA ASN A 71 15.43 -3.71 -7.02
C ASN A 71 16.46 -3.38 -8.13
N GLY A 72 16.46 -4.11 -9.24
CA GLY A 72 17.27 -3.72 -10.42
C GLY A 72 16.70 -2.49 -11.17
N PRO A 73 17.49 -1.86 -12.05
CA PRO A 73 17.00 -0.84 -12.98
C PRO A 73 15.81 -1.34 -13.80
N GLY A 74 14.76 -0.53 -13.90
CA GLY A 74 13.54 -0.88 -14.64
C GLY A 74 12.68 -1.97 -13.99
N THR A 75 12.95 -2.37 -12.75
CA THR A 75 12.19 -3.43 -12.05
C THR A 75 11.28 -2.84 -10.99
N TYR A 76 9.97 -2.90 -11.23
CA TYR A 76 8.96 -2.29 -10.38
C TYR A 76 8.35 -3.30 -9.40
N PRO A 77 8.03 -2.91 -8.17
CA PRO A 77 7.02 -3.61 -7.40
C PRO A 77 5.66 -3.43 -8.07
N ARG A 78 4.77 -4.40 -7.91
CA ARG A 78 3.37 -4.29 -8.33
C ARG A 78 2.50 -4.16 -7.10
N ILE A 79 1.58 -3.19 -7.08
CA ILE A 79 0.61 -3.02 -5.99
C ILE A 79 -0.78 -3.28 -6.57
N VAL A 80 -1.42 -4.34 -6.10
CA VAL A 80 -2.76 -4.74 -6.54
C VAL A 80 -3.73 -4.58 -5.39
N PHE A 81 -4.78 -3.78 -5.57
CA PHE A 81 -5.81 -3.64 -4.56
C PHE A 81 -6.68 -4.89 -4.48
N ASN A 82 -6.89 -5.36 -3.26
CA ASN A 82 -7.82 -6.45 -2.94
C ASN A 82 -9.24 -5.91 -2.75
N THR A 83 -9.35 -4.69 -2.23
CA THR A 83 -10.60 -3.92 -2.17
C THR A 83 -10.82 -3.14 -3.47
N ASN A 84 -12.07 -2.90 -3.88
CA ASN A 84 -12.35 -2.05 -5.03
C ASN A 84 -11.90 -0.60 -4.78
N VAL A 85 -11.31 0.02 -5.80
CA VAL A 85 -10.86 1.42 -5.81
C VAL A 85 -11.14 2.01 -7.18
N PHE A 86 -11.99 3.04 -7.23
CA PHE A 86 -12.28 3.78 -8.45
C PHE A 86 -11.41 5.05 -8.53
N HIS A 87 -10.24 4.97 -9.17
CA HIS A 87 -9.26 6.06 -9.19
C HIS A 87 -8.52 6.15 -10.54
N PRO A 88 -8.18 7.35 -11.07
CA PRO A 88 -7.52 7.50 -12.38
C PRO A 88 -6.21 6.71 -12.57
N TYR A 89 -5.42 6.55 -11.50
CA TYR A 89 -4.17 5.77 -11.50
C TYR A 89 -4.31 4.30 -11.08
N VAL A 90 -5.52 3.76 -10.99
CA VAL A 90 -5.73 2.33 -10.69
C VAL A 90 -6.43 1.68 -11.87
N TYR A 91 -5.80 0.68 -12.48
CA TYR A 91 -6.38 -0.06 -13.59
C TYR A 91 -7.66 -0.79 -13.12
N GLU A 92 -8.76 -0.61 -13.85
CA GLU A 92 -10.06 -1.18 -13.47
C GLU A 92 -10.05 -2.72 -13.46
N ASP A 93 -9.48 -3.34 -14.50
CA ASP A 93 -9.48 -4.80 -14.66
C ASP A 93 -8.53 -5.51 -13.69
N SER A 94 -7.30 -5.01 -13.58
CA SER A 94 -6.25 -5.66 -12.78
C SER A 94 -6.22 -5.19 -11.33
N LYS A 95 -6.88 -4.07 -11.02
CA LYS A 95 -6.81 -3.34 -9.74
C LYS A 95 -5.38 -2.92 -9.37
N GLU A 96 -4.49 -2.85 -10.35
CA GLU A 96 -3.10 -2.49 -10.15
C GLU A 96 -2.94 -0.97 -10.13
N LEU A 97 -2.18 -0.47 -9.16
CA LEU A 97 -1.73 0.92 -9.14
C LEU A 97 -0.68 1.14 -10.22
N ASP A 98 -0.93 2.10 -11.11
CA ASP A 98 0.06 2.54 -12.08
C ASP A 98 1.14 3.40 -11.39
N LEU A 99 2.36 2.88 -11.38
CA LEU A 99 3.52 3.55 -10.81
C LEU A 99 4.20 4.51 -11.79
N LYS A 100 3.93 4.40 -13.10
CA LYS A 100 4.62 5.17 -14.14
C LYS A 100 4.44 6.69 -14.05
N PRO A 101 3.28 7.25 -13.64
CA PRO A 101 3.12 8.68 -13.46
C PRO A 101 4.12 9.29 -12.46
N LYS A 102 4.53 8.53 -11.44
CA LYS A 102 5.51 8.98 -10.44
C LYS A 102 6.92 8.48 -10.72
N PHE A 103 7.03 7.29 -11.29
CA PHE A 103 8.29 6.59 -11.55
C PHE A 103 8.41 6.20 -13.03
N PRO A 104 8.55 7.17 -13.96
CA PRO A 104 8.61 6.87 -15.40
C PRO A 104 9.69 5.83 -15.74
N GLU A 105 10.84 5.97 -15.08
CA GLU A 105 11.96 5.02 -15.06
C GLU A 105 12.28 4.63 -13.61
N TRP A 106 12.48 3.33 -13.37
CA TRP A 106 12.82 2.83 -12.04
C TRP A 106 14.33 2.88 -11.84
N ASP A 107 14.78 3.85 -11.05
CA ASP A 107 16.14 3.97 -10.55
C ASP A 107 16.25 3.38 -9.12
N PRO A 108 16.99 2.29 -8.92
CA PRO A 108 17.12 1.67 -7.61
C PRO A 108 18.01 2.42 -6.61
N GLU A 109 18.74 3.45 -7.04
CA GLU A 109 19.44 4.36 -6.13
C GLU A 109 18.49 5.37 -5.47
N LEU A 110 17.37 5.67 -6.14
CA LEU A 110 16.40 6.68 -5.70
C LEU A 110 15.06 6.09 -5.26
N HIS A 111 14.64 4.96 -5.84
CA HIS A 111 13.32 4.37 -5.67
C HIS A 111 13.39 3.05 -4.90
N TYR A 112 12.67 3.04 -3.79
CA TYR A 112 12.58 1.94 -2.83
C TYR A 112 11.18 1.94 -2.21
N MET A 113 10.86 0.96 -1.37
CA MET A 113 9.47 0.72 -0.96
C MET A 113 8.80 1.91 -0.26
N VAL A 114 9.55 2.70 0.54
CA VAL A 114 8.99 3.91 1.17
C VAL A 114 8.48 4.90 0.14
N ALA A 115 9.23 5.11 -0.95
CA ALA A 115 8.84 6.04 -2.02
C ALA A 115 7.55 5.57 -2.69
N VAL A 116 7.42 4.26 -2.93
CA VAL A 116 6.22 3.65 -3.51
C VAL A 116 5.01 3.78 -2.57
N LEU A 117 5.16 3.48 -1.28
CA LEU A 117 4.08 3.63 -0.30
C LEU A 117 3.68 5.10 -0.09
N THR A 118 4.65 6.02 -0.19
CA THR A 118 4.39 7.46 -0.17
C THR A 118 3.56 7.88 -1.37
N TYR A 119 3.89 7.36 -2.57
CA TYR A 119 3.10 7.60 -3.76
C TYR A 119 1.69 6.99 -3.67
N LEU A 120 1.57 5.73 -3.24
CA LEU A 120 0.31 5.05 -2.97
C LEU A 120 -0.59 5.88 -2.05
N LYS A 121 -0.06 6.43 -0.96
CA LYS A 121 -0.81 7.34 -0.10
C LYS A 121 -1.23 8.60 -0.86
N GLY A 122 -0.29 9.20 -1.57
CA GLY A 122 -0.46 10.48 -2.26
C GLY A 122 -1.61 10.49 -3.26
N ILE A 123 -1.87 9.39 -3.97
CA ILE A 123 -2.94 9.33 -4.99
C ILE A 123 -4.31 9.69 -4.39
N PHE A 124 -4.60 9.22 -3.17
CA PHE A 124 -5.88 9.48 -2.49
C PHE A 124 -6.10 10.93 -2.08
N TYR A 125 -5.06 11.77 -2.14
CA TYR A 125 -5.09 13.18 -1.77
C TYR A 125 -4.84 14.12 -2.96
N MET A 126 -4.78 13.58 -4.18
CA MET A 126 -4.60 14.39 -5.38
C MET A 126 -5.81 15.31 -5.62
N LYS A 127 -5.52 16.55 -6.03
CA LYS A 127 -6.53 17.56 -6.36
C LYS A 127 -6.64 17.81 -7.86
N ASP A 128 -5.67 17.32 -8.62
CA ASP A 128 -5.59 17.45 -10.06
C ASP A 128 -4.74 16.30 -10.62
N PHE A 129 -4.98 15.99 -11.88
CA PHE A 129 -4.31 14.94 -12.63
C PHE A 129 -3.67 15.56 -13.87
N PRO A 130 -2.32 15.64 -13.93
CA PRO A 130 -1.61 16.16 -15.08
C PRO A 130 -2.02 15.45 -16.38
N GLU A 131 -1.96 16.16 -17.50
CA GLU A 131 -2.19 15.57 -18.82
C GLU A 131 -1.00 14.66 -19.18
N LEU A 132 -1.14 13.38 -18.87
CA LEU A 132 -0.20 12.33 -19.25
C LEU A 132 -0.76 11.58 -20.47
N GLY A 133 0.13 10.97 -21.25
CA GLY A 133 -0.27 10.28 -22.48
C GLY A 133 -1.25 9.12 -22.25
N THR A 134 -0.95 8.22 -21.31
CA THR A 134 -1.83 7.10 -20.96
C THR A 134 -2.12 7.15 -19.47
N ILE A 135 -3.39 6.94 -19.12
CA ILE A 135 -3.90 6.93 -17.76
C ILE A 135 -4.54 5.56 -17.51
N ALA A 136 -4.33 5.01 -16.31
CA ALA A 136 -4.75 3.65 -15.99
C ALA A 136 -6.27 3.45 -16.06
N ASN A 137 -7.03 4.44 -15.62
CA ASN A 137 -8.49 4.46 -15.70
C ASN A 137 -8.97 5.80 -16.27
N SER A 138 -9.13 5.83 -17.60
CA SER A 138 -9.62 7.00 -18.32
C SER A 138 -11.06 7.37 -17.94
N THR A 139 -11.88 6.38 -17.60
CA THR A 139 -13.27 6.59 -17.16
C THR A 139 -13.31 7.38 -15.84
N ALA A 140 -12.50 7.00 -14.86
CA ALA A 140 -12.36 7.72 -13.61
C ALA A 140 -11.82 9.14 -13.81
N LEU A 141 -10.88 9.33 -14.73
CA LEU A 141 -10.35 10.66 -15.06
C LEU A 141 -11.41 11.55 -15.73
N ASP A 142 -12.17 11.00 -16.67
CA ASP A 142 -13.23 11.72 -17.36
C ASP A 142 -14.33 12.16 -16.40
N MET A 143 -14.80 11.25 -15.53
CA MET A 143 -15.75 11.60 -14.47
C MET A 143 -15.17 12.64 -13.52
N PHE A 144 -13.92 12.51 -13.10
CA PHE A 144 -13.29 13.51 -12.22
C PHE A 144 -13.30 14.92 -12.82
N ARG A 145 -13.11 15.05 -14.14
CA ARG A 145 -13.02 16.34 -14.84
C ARG A 145 -14.38 16.91 -15.26
N HIS A 146 -15.30 16.05 -15.69
CA HIS A 146 -16.53 16.47 -16.38
C HIS A 146 -17.82 16.09 -15.63
N ASP A 147 -17.74 15.14 -14.69
CA ASP A 147 -18.89 14.63 -13.92
C ASP A 147 -18.50 14.33 -12.45
N PRO A 148 -18.15 15.37 -11.68
CA PRO A 148 -17.61 15.20 -10.34
C PRO A 148 -18.62 14.57 -9.36
N GLU A 149 -19.93 14.72 -9.61
CA GLU A 149 -20.96 14.11 -8.79
C GLU A 149 -20.93 12.58 -8.90
N ASN A 150 -20.93 12.03 -10.14
CA ASN A 150 -20.82 10.59 -10.32
C ASN A 150 -19.45 10.04 -9.92
N TYR A 151 -18.37 10.81 -10.09
CA TYR A 151 -17.07 10.42 -9.54
C TYR A 151 -17.13 10.24 -8.02
N VAL A 152 -17.72 11.20 -7.29
CA VAL A 152 -17.88 11.11 -5.84
C VAL A 152 -18.74 9.91 -5.46
N ASN A 153 -19.87 9.69 -6.12
CA ASN A 153 -20.74 8.53 -5.87
C ASN A 153 -19.97 7.20 -6.02
N LYS A 154 -19.15 7.06 -7.06
CA LYS A 154 -18.30 5.86 -7.26
C LYS A 154 -17.22 5.69 -6.19
N VAL A 155 -16.64 6.80 -5.73
CA VAL A 155 -15.68 6.76 -4.61
C VAL A 155 -16.37 6.34 -3.31
N GLU A 156 -17.56 6.87 -3.02
CA GLU A 156 -18.35 6.51 -1.84
C GLU A 156 -18.75 5.02 -1.86
N GLU A 157 -19.17 4.49 -3.02
CA GLU A 157 -19.43 3.05 -3.20
C GLU A 157 -18.19 2.21 -2.81
N CYS A 158 -16.98 2.62 -3.24
CA CYS A 158 -15.74 1.92 -2.88
C CYS A 158 -15.43 2.01 -1.38
N VAL A 159 -15.65 3.17 -0.76
CA VAL A 159 -15.44 3.38 0.68
C VAL A 159 -16.38 2.48 1.49
N ASP A 160 -17.67 2.48 1.15
CA ASP A 160 -18.69 1.69 1.85
C ASP A 160 -18.44 0.18 1.70
N GLU A 161 -18.03 -0.27 0.51
CA GLU A 161 -17.63 -1.66 0.29
C GLU A 161 -16.42 -2.03 1.16
N SER A 162 -15.41 -1.15 1.23
CA SER A 162 -14.19 -1.38 2.02
C SER A 162 -14.49 -1.56 3.51
N LEU A 163 -15.49 -0.84 4.03
CA LEU A 163 -15.94 -0.90 5.41
C LEU A 163 -16.80 -2.14 5.66
N THR A 164 -17.75 -2.43 4.77
CA THR A 164 -18.64 -3.59 4.84
C THR A 164 -17.83 -4.89 4.85
N ASN A 165 -16.82 -4.96 4.00
CA ASN A 165 -15.97 -6.13 3.80
C ASN A 165 -14.66 -6.09 4.62
N VAL A 166 -14.55 -5.19 5.61
CA VAL A 166 -13.30 -5.00 6.36
C VAL A 166 -12.81 -6.29 7.03
N TYR A 167 -13.70 -7.19 7.44
CA TYR A 167 -13.35 -8.46 8.07
C TYR A 167 -13.12 -9.62 7.08
N ASN A 168 -13.37 -9.39 5.78
CA ASN A 168 -13.04 -10.36 4.74
C ASN A 168 -11.53 -10.28 4.51
N ASN A 169 -10.82 -11.33 4.90
CA ASN A 169 -9.37 -11.37 4.81
C ASN A 169 -8.95 -12.23 3.63
N GLU A 170 -8.01 -11.73 2.84
CA GLU A 170 -7.43 -12.48 1.73
C GLU A 170 -6.78 -13.78 2.22
N GLN A 171 -6.89 -14.83 1.42
CA GLN A 171 -6.29 -16.12 1.74
C GLN A 171 -4.77 -15.96 1.88
N GLY A 172 -4.23 -16.45 2.99
CA GLY A 172 -2.78 -16.35 3.28
C GLY A 172 -2.31 -14.96 3.73
N SER A 173 -3.20 -13.96 3.82
CA SER A 173 -2.82 -12.63 4.30
C SER A 173 -2.32 -12.65 5.74
N THR A 174 -1.13 -12.09 5.94
CA THR A 174 -0.56 -11.82 7.27
C THR A 174 -1.33 -10.71 8.00
N ILE A 175 -1.92 -9.77 7.26
CA ILE A 175 -2.81 -8.74 7.83
C ILE A 175 -4.22 -9.32 7.91
N ARG A 176 -4.72 -9.51 9.14
CA ARG A 176 -6.06 -10.05 9.40
C ARG A 176 -6.84 -9.13 10.31
N PHE A 177 -7.95 -8.62 9.82
CA PHE A 177 -8.90 -7.87 10.63
C PHE A 177 -9.95 -8.84 11.20
N THR A 178 -10.21 -8.72 12.49
CA THR A 178 -11.17 -9.54 13.19
C THR A 178 -12.16 -8.65 13.92
N LYS A 179 -13.40 -9.13 14.06
CA LYS A 179 -14.39 -8.44 14.88
C LYS A 179 -13.88 -8.32 16.31
N HIS A 180 -14.35 -7.29 17.00
CA HIS A 180 -14.01 -7.06 18.39
C HIS A 180 -14.21 -8.32 19.25
N ASN A 181 -13.22 -8.61 20.11
CA ASN A 181 -13.24 -9.70 21.07
C ASN A 181 -12.47 -9.27 22.35
N PRO A 182 -12.60 -10.00 23.47
CA PRO A 182 -11.96 -9.63 24.73
C PRO A 182 -10.41 -9.56 24.68
N ALA A 183 -9.76 -10.30 23.78
CA ALA A 183 -8.31 -10.20 23.62
C ALA A 183 -7.89 -8.82 23.06
N HIS A 184 -8.76 -8.19 22.26
CA HIS A 184 -8.52 -6.82 21.81
C HIS A 184 -8.57 -5.81 22.96
N ASP A 185 -9.39 -6.03 23.99
CA ASP A 185 -9.42 -5.15 25.17
C ASP A 185 -8.12 -5.22 25.94
N ASN A 186 -7.58 -6.43 26.15
CA ASN A 186 -6.30 -6.63 26.80
C ASN A 186 -5.17 -5.95 26.03
N LEU A 187 -5.09 -6.19 24.71
CA LEU A 187 -4.09 -5.54 23.85
C LEU A 187 -4.22 -4.02 23.84
N ARG A 188 -5.45 -3.51 23.85
CA ARG A 188 -5.74 -2.08 23.92
C ARG A 188 -5.23 -1.49 25.23
N GLN A 189 -5.52 -2.13 26.37
CA GLN A 189 -5.05 -1.70 27.68
C GLN A 189 -3.52 -1.70 27.76
N GLU A 190 -2.87 -2.76 27.29
CA GLU A 190 -1.42 -2.85 27.22
C GLU A 190 -0.80 -1.75 26.35
N LEU A 191 -1.40 -1.46 25.19
CA LEU A 191 -0.95 -0.39 24.30
C LEU A 191 -1.02 0.98 24.97
N PHE A 192 -2.14 1.30 25.62
CA PHE A 192 -2.28 2.59 26.32
C PHE A 192 -1.29 2.71 27.49
N ALA A 193 -1.11 1.65 28.28
CA ALA A 193 -0.14 1.65 29.37
C ALA A 193 1.30 1.90 28.88
N GLN A 194 1.68 1.36 27.72
CA GLN A 194 2.99 1.61 27.11
C GLN A 194 3.15 3.05 26.63
N LEU A 195 2.11 3.63 26.02
CA LEU A 195 2.12 5.03 25.56
C LEU A 195 2.26 6.00 26.73
N ASP A 196 1.54 5.76 27.83
CA ASP A 196 1.64 6.56 29.04
C ASP A 196 3.05 6.50 29.63
N ALA A 197 3.64 5.30 29.71
CA ALA A 197 5.01 5.11 30.21
C ALA A 197 6.07 5.79 29.32
N ALA A 198 5.86 5.81 28.00
CA ALA A 198 6.73 6.50 27.06
C ALA A 198 6.61 8.03 27.16
N SER A 199 5.40 8.54 27.39
CA SER A 199 5.14 9.97 27.59
C SER A 199 5.84 10.49 28.86
N VAL A 200 5.76 9.75 29.97
CA VAL A 200 6.42 10.12 31.23
C VAL A 200 7.95 10.19 31.10
N ARG A 201 8.56 9.33 30.27
CA ARG A 201 10.02 9.34 30.00
C ARG A 201 10.50 10.51 29.15
N LEU A 202 9.61 11.15 28.38
CA LEU A 202 9.94 12.31 27.56
C LEU A 202 9.80 13.64 28.32
N THR A 203 9.10 13.62 29.46
CA THR A 203 8.85 14.80 30.30
C THR A 203 9.75 14.88 31.54
N ALA A 204 10.64 13.90 31.75
CA ALA A 204 11.61 13.83 32.84
C ALA A 204 13.04 14.03 32.31
#